data_AF-A0A8H4A3S8-F1
#
_entry.id   AF-A0A8H4A3S8-F1
#
_cell.length_a   1.000
_cell.length_b   1.000
_cell.length_c   1.000
_cell.angle_alpha   90.00
_cell.angle_beta   90.00
_cell.angle_gamma   90.00
#
_symmetry.space_group_name_H-M   'P 1'
#
loop_
_entity.id
_entity.type
_entity.pdbx_description
1 polymer ?
#
loop_
_entity_poly.entity_id
_entity_poly.type
_entity_poly.pdbx_seq_one_letter_code
_entity_poly.pdbx_strand_id
1 'polypeptide(L)'
;MHLLIFLSLFYLLDGYENVEILSSYPELNVTIPLLFNDNINISILSSIAPSSGNISVYQIVNQNTLILRQIYPASSYCLVYNKTLSCRTLSSTFNRINSNYTIVVDDNFVTSLFNEPLREIKKGVWNVMTSKYSTEALLRLNSDGSSYFSSYNQSQLLDDLLQQIKQSIPLINDHLKIIHNVQSDPSDFSKLLVEFLINKATNPLNEPSINDIVKDLNIIIKNKYISTLADKQFMIFLDDQYGFQIKLINELCHNVKFLDWFTNNVKSVLIFTIIASTDVTCLNILSSNFAGFNFLSALISKKAEMSIIYGAMIDLLIEDIPQLIIQACF
;
A
#
# COMPACT_ATOMS: atom_id res chain seq x y z
N MET A 1 -25.21 11.29 -35.35
CA MET A 1 -25.17 12.00 -34.05
C MET A 1 -24.94 11.05 -32.87
N HIS A 2 -25.64 9.92 -32.79
CA HIS A 2 -25.39 8.91 -31.72
C HIS A 2 -24.04 8.17 -31.81
N LEU A 3 -23.46 8.00 -33.00
CA LEU A 3 -22.12 7.41 -33.13
C LEU A 3 -21.00 8.32 -32.56
N LEU A 4 -21.16 9.64 -32.69
CA LEU A 4 -20.22 10.63 -32.16
C LEU A 4 -20.30 10.75 -30.63
N ILE A 5 -21.49 10.54 -30.07
CA ILE A 5 -21.69 10.50 -28.61
C ILE A 5 -21.09 9.22 -28.01
N PHE A 6 -21.22 8.08 -28.71
CA PHE A 6 -20.63 6.81 -28.29
C PHE A 6 -19.09 6.81 -28.39
N LEU A 7 -18.52 7.43 -29.43
CA LEU A 7 -17.08 7.67 -29.51
C LEU A 7 -16.61 8.67 -28.44
N SER A 8 -17.37 9.72 -28.13
CA SER A 8 -17.00 10.69 -27.09
C SER A 8 -17.05 10.12 -25.66
N LEU A 9 -17.90 9.11 -25.41
CA LEU A 9 -17.94 8.41 -24.12
C LEU A 9 -16.74 7.46 -23.94
N PHE A 10 -16.24 6.87 -25.02
CA PHE A 10 -15.05 6.00 -24.98
C PHE A 10 -13.76 6.79 -24.73
N TYR A 11 -13.66 8.03 -25.22
CA TYR A 11 -12.52 8.93 -24.95
C TYR A 11 -12.39 9.35 -23.48
N LEU A 12 -13.43 9.15 -22.66
CA LEU A 12 -13.52 9.66 -21.29
C LEU A 12 -13.27 8.60 -20.21
N LEU A 13 -13.16 7.32 -20.57
CA LEU A 13 -13.10 6.23 -19.59
C LEU A 13 -11.68 5.88 -19.13
N ASP A 14 -10.65 6.07 -19.96
CA ASP A 14 -9.30 5.59 -19.63
C ASP A 14 -8.31 6.70 -19.20
N GLY A 15 -8.69 7.98 -19.31
CA GLY A 15 -7.88 9.11 -18.82
C GLY A 15 -6.54 9.38 -19.53
N TYR A 16 -6.07 8.49 -20.42
CA TYR A 16 -4.79 8.61 -21.14
C TYR A 16 -4.85 9.36 -22.48
N GLU A 17 -6.02 9.86 -22.89
CA GLU A 17 -6.28 10.44 -24.22
C GLU A 17 -5.92 9.50 -25.40
N ASN A 18 -5.83 8.20 -25.13
CA ASN A 18 -5.47 7.15 -26.08
C ASN A 18 -6.33 5.90 -25.85
N VAL A 19 -7.15 5.55 -26.84
CA VAL A 19 -8.15 4.46 -26.78
C VAL A 19 -7.56 3.05 -26.81
N GLU A 20 -6.28 2.91 -27.20
CA GLU A 20 -5.60 1.62 -27.22
C GLU A 20 -5.02 1.26 -25.84
N ILE A 21 -4.93 2.22 -24.91
CA ILE A 21 -4.37 2.01 -23.58
C ILE A 21 -5.48 1.58 -22.63
N LEU A 22 -5.38 0.35 -22.14
CA LEU A 22 -6.35 -0.24 -21.22
C LEU A 22 -6.04 0.09 -19.76
N SER A 23 -4.76 0.08 -19.37
CA SER A 23 -4.33 0.45 -18.02
C SER A 23 -2.84 0.73 -17.96
N SER A 24 -2.41 1.32 -16.86
CA SER A 24 -0.98 1.52 -16.59
C SER A 24 -0.65 1.25 -15.13
N TYR A 25 0.63 1.00 -14.87
CA TYR A 25 1.19 0.96 -13.53
C TYR A 25 2.50 1.76 -13.52
N PRO A 26 2.70 2.71 -12.59
CA PRO A 26 1.74 3.19 -11.60
C PRO A 26 0.51 3.86 -12.24
N GLU A 27 -0.64 3.76 -11.60
CA GLU A 27 -1.91 4.30 -12.13
C GLU A 27 -1.90 5.84 -12.29
N LEU A 28 -2.82 6.35 -13.10
CA LEU A 28 -2.93 7.78 -13.39
C LEU A 28 -3.33 8.56 -12.13
N ASN A 29 -2.59 9.65 -11.85
CA ASN A 29 -2.75 10.52 -10.69
C ASN A 29 -2.59 9.83 -9.33
N VAL A 30 -1.90 8.69 -9.27
CA VAL A 30 -1.63 7.99 -8.01
C VAL A 30 -0.45 8.60 -7.25
N THR A 31 -0.44 8.38 -5.94
CA THR A 31 0.71 8.68 -5.09
C THR A 31 1.56 7.42 -4.91
N ILE A 32 2.81 7.45 -5.39
CA ILE A 32 3.79 6.37 -5.32
C ILE A 32 4.80 6.60 -4.18
N PRO A 33 5.37 5.53 -3.63
CA PRO A 33 6.44 5.63 -2.64
C PRO A 33 7.70 6.33 -3.15
N LEU A 34 8.40 7.07 -2.27
CA LEU A 34 9.75 7.56 -2.53
C LEU A 34 10.71 6.38 -2.80
N LEU A 35 11.51 6.46 -3.87
CA LEU A 35 12.37 5.37 -4.36
C LEU A 35 11.59 4.17 -4.90
N PHE A 36 10.47 4.44 -5.57
CA PHE A 36 9.77 3.46 -6.42
C PHE A 36 10.78 2.67 -7.27
N ASN A 37 10.78 1.34 -7.11
CA ASN A 37 11.74 0.42 -7.72
C ASN A 37 11.03 -0.68 -8.54
N ASP A 38 9.78 -0.41 -8.93
CA ASP A 38 8.99 -1.29 -9.79
C ASP A 38 9.06 -0.84 -11.25
N ASN A 39 8.39 -1.58 -12.13
CA ASN A 39 8.38 -1.26 -13.55
C ASN A 39 7.26 -0.27 -13.88
N ILE A 40 7.49 0.59 -14.87
CA ILE A 40 6.42 1.30 -15.58
C ILE A 40 5.81 0.30 -16.56
N ASN A 41 4.54 -0.02 -16.36
CA ASN A 41 3.80 -0.94 -17.22
C ASN A 41 2.69 -0.19 -17.96
N ILE A 42 2.50 -0.52 -19.23
CA ILE A 42 1.41 -0.02 -20.07
C ILE A 42 0.73 -1.23 -20.69
N SER A 43 -0.52 -1.46 -20.34
CA SER A 43 -1.34 -2.55 -20.89
C SER A 43 -2.18 -2.02 -22.05
N ILE A 44 -2.10 -2.71 -23.17
CA ILE A 44 -2.67 -2.27 -24.44
C ILE A 44 -3.75 -3.26 -24.89
N LEU A 45 -4.77 -2.76 -25.58
CA LEU A 45 -5.92 -3.55 -26.03
C LEU A 45 -5.52 -4.59 -27.08
N SER A 46 -4.65 -4.18 -28.00
CA SER A 46 -4.13 -4.98 -29.11
C SER A 46 -2.78 -5.62 -28.78
N SER A 47 -2.42 -6.67 -29.52
CA SER A 47 -1.08 -7.27 -29.41
C SER A 47 -0.04 -6.34 -30.03
N ILE A 48 1.08 -6.18 -29.34
CA ILE A 48 2.08 -5.16 -29.65
C ILE A 48 3.47 -5.75 -29.89
N ALA A 49 4.29 -5.00 -30.62
CA ALA A 49 5.73 -5.18 -30.73
C ALA A 49 6.43 -3.87 -30.35
N PRO A 50 7.59 -3.92 -29.69
CA PRO A 50 8.33 -2.71 -29.33
C PRO A 50 8.89 -2.02 -30.58
N SER A 51 8.88 -0.69 -30.58
CA SER A 51 9.27 0.14 -31.73
C SER A 51 10.23 1.26 -31.29
N SER A 52 10.34 2.34 -32.07
CA SER A 52 11.40 3.35 -31.93
C SER A 52 11.08 4.51 -30.99
N GLY A 53 9.82 4.70 -30.58
CA GLY A 53 9.44 5.77 -29.65
C GLY A 53 9.98 5.54 -28.23
N ASN A 54 10.15 6.63 -27.48
CA ASN A 54 10.65 6.57 -26.12
C ASN A 54 9.55 6.72 -25.08
N ILE A 55 9.84 6.22 -23.88
CA ILE A 55 9.11 6.56 -22.66
C ILE A 55 10.03 7.44 -21.83
N SER A 56 9.54 8.59 -21.37
CA SER A 56 10.31 9.57 -20.61
C SER A 56 9.62 9.92 -19.31
N VAL A 57 10.37 10.03 -18.22
CA VAL A 57 9.87 10.47 -16.92
C VAL A 57 10.44 11.84 -16.61
N TYR A 58 9.57 12.80 -16.36
CA TYR A 58 9.93 14.16 -16.00
C TYR A 58 9.47 14.51 -14.59
N GLN A 59 10.33 15.15 -13.80
CA GLN A 59 9.94 15.81 -12.57
C GLN A 59 9.35 17.20 -12.91
N ILE A 60 8.18 17.51 -12.36
CA ILE A 60 7.54 18.82 -12.45
C ILE A 60 8.03 19.66 -11.27
N VAL A 61 8.84 20.68 -11.53
CA VAL A 61 9.33 21.61 -10.50
C VAL A 61 8.39 22.81 -10.35
N ASN A 62 7.88 23.31 -11.48
CA ASN A 62 6.83 24.32 -11.56
C ASN A 62 6.13 24.17 -12.93
N GLN A 63 5.13 25.00 -13.23
CA GLN A 63 4.31 24.85 -14.46
C GLN A 63 5.13 24.85 -15.76
N ASN A 64 6.30 25.49 -15.79
CA ASN A 64 7.10 25.64 -17.00
C ASN A 64 8.43 24.86 -16.99
N THR A 65 8.92 24.42 -15.82
CA THR A 65 10.21 23.70 -15.73
C THR A 65 9.99 22.22 -15.43
N LEU A 66 10.39 21.39 -16.40
CA LEU A 66 10.50 19.95 -16.27
C LEU A 66 11.97 19.53 -16.20
N ILE A 67 12.29 18.57 -15.34
CA ILE A 67 13.61 17.93 -15.29
C ILE A 67 13.46 16.49 -15.76
N LEU A 68 14.14 16.11 -16.85
CA LEU A 68 14.19 14.72 -17.30
C LEU A 68 14.90 13.86 -16.24
N ARG A 69 14.25 12.79 -15.80
CA ARG A 69 14.79 11.85 -14.80
C ARG A 69 15.23 10.53 -15.41
N GLN A 70 14.51 10.05 -16.41
CA GLN A 70 14.83 8.81 -17.10
C GLN A 70 14.18 8.80 -18.49
N ILE A 71 14.84 8.13 -19.43
CA ILE A 71 14.33 7.88 -20.78
C ILE A 71 14.58 6.41 -21.16
N TYR A 72 13.61 5.79 -21.81
CA TYR A 72 13.64 4.42 -22.30
C TYR A 72 13.37 4.42 -23.81
N PRO A 73 14.31 3.97 -24.64
CA PRO A 73 13.95 3.46 -25.94
C PRO A 73 13.16 2.15 -25.77
N ALA A 74 11.90 2.14 -26.22
CA ALA A 74 11.01 1.00 -26.03
C ALA A 74 11.56 -0.31 -26.63
N SER A 75 12.32 -0.22 -27.73
CA SER A 75 12.98 -1.34 -28.42
C SER A 75 14.04 -2.09 -27.61
N SER A 76 14.66 -1.46 -26.60
CA SER A 76 15.88 -2.01 -25.97
C SER A 76 15.83 -2.11 -24.45
N TYR A 77 15.03 -1.28 -23.78
CA TYR A 77 14.97 -1.22 -22.31
C TYR A 77 13.61 -1.58 -21.73
N CYS A 78 12.65 -1.94 -22.59
CA CYS A 78 11.33 -2.39 -22.20
C CYS A 78 11.07 -3.81 -22.71
N LEU A 79 10.38 -4.60 -21.91
CA LEU A 79 10.00 -5.98 -22.22
C LEU A 79 8.52 -6.03 -22.56
N VAL A 80 8.17 -6.75 -23.63
CA VAL A 80 6.78 -6.98 -24.00
C VAL A 80 6.37 -8.36 -23.53
N TYR A 81 5.33 -8.40 -22.69
CA TYR A 81 4.68 -9.63 -22.24
C TYR A 81 3.22 -9.61 -22.70
N ASN A 82 2.91 -10.42 -23.71
CA ASN A 82 1.59 -10.48 -24.33
C ASN A 82 1.15 -9.13 -24.93
N LYS A 83 0.41 -8.32 -24.16
CA LYS A 83 -0.07 -6.98 -24.54
C LYS A 83 0.40 -5.87 -23.61
N THR A 84 1.35 -6.18 -22.73
CA THR A 84 1.86 -5.23 -21.74
C THR A 84 3.33 -4.92 -22.03
N LEU A 85 3.63 -3.64 -22.17
CA LEU A 85 5.00 -3.14 -22.21
C LEU A 85 5.45 -2.83 -20.78
N SER A 86 6.62 -3.33 -20.38
CA SER A 86 7.16 -3.20 -19.02
C SER A 86 8.58 -2.66 -19.05
N CYS A 87 8.80 -1.47 -18.46
CA CYS A 87 10.10 -0.79 -18.44
C CYS A 87 10.58 -0.61 -17.00
N ARG A 88 11.79 -1.06 -16.68
CA ARG A 88 12.31 -1.04 -15.30
C ARG A 88 12.74 0.35 -14.86
N THR A 89 12.20 0.86 -13.75
CA THR A 89 12.61 2.17 -13.21
C THR A 89 13.95 2.09 -12.47
N LEU A 90 14.72 3.19 -12.53
CA LEU A 90 15.89 3.38 -11.68
C LEU A 90 15.45 3.98 -10.34
N SER A 91 16.15 3.63 -9.27
CA SER A 91 15.92 4.22 -7.94
C SER A 91 16.13 5.74 -7.90
N SER A 92 16.87 6.30 -8.88
CA SER A 92 17.07 7.75 -9.04
C SER A 92 15.91 8.48 -9.71
N THR A 93 14.92 7.79 -10.25
CA THR A 93 13.88 8.38 -11.11
C THR A 93 12.83 9.15 -10.31
N PHE A 94 12.26 8.51 -9.28
CA PHE A 94 11.26 9.08 -8.38
C PHE A 94 11.87 9.39 -6.99
N ASN A 95 12.92 10.21 -6.97
CA ASN A 95 13.78 10.39 -5.79
C ASN A 95 13.63 11.75 -5.07
N ARG A 96 12.63 12.56 -5.43
CA ARG A 96 12.28 13.81 -4.72
C ARG A 96 11.01 13.61 -3.94
N ILE A 97 11.01 14.05 -2.69
CA ILE A 97 9.90 13.93 -1.75
C ILE A 97 8.77 14.89 -2.15
N ASN A 98 7.51 14.48 -1.99
CA ASN A 98 6.32 15.31 -2.21
C ASN A 98 6.36 16.04 -3.56
N SER A 99 6.87 15.36 -4.57
CA SER A 99 7.13 15.94 -5.89
C SER A 99 6.24 15.28 -6.93
N ASN A 100 5.79 16.10 -7.89
CA ASN A 100 5.00 15.65 -9.02
C ASN A 100 5.91 15.24 -10.17
N TYR A 101 5.52 14.20 -10.87
CA TYR A 101 6.18 13.70 -12.06
C TYR A 101 5.14 13.47 -13.15
N THR A 102 5.56 13.58 -14.40
CA THR A 102 4.75 13.19 -15.56
C THR A 102 5.51 12.18 -16.40
N ILE A 103 4.82 11.14 -16.81
CA ILE A 103 5.32 10.10 -17.70
C ILE A 103 4.79 10.43 -19.10
N VAL A 104 5.72 10.54 -20.05
CA VAL A 104 5.44 10.89 -21.44
C VAL A 104 5.83 9.69 -22.30
N VAL A 105 4.95 9.33 -23.21
CA VAL A 105 5.16 8.20 -24.12
C VAL A 105 5.08 8.74 -25.53
N ASP A 106 6.18 8.65 -26.29
CA ASP A 106 6.25 9.17 -27.65
C ASP A 106 5.34 8.36 -28.60
N ASP A 107 4.93 8.97 -29.70
CA ASP A 107 4.31 8.26 -30.82
C ASP A 107 5.23 7.12 -31.30
N ASN A 108 4.63 6.02 -31.75
CA ASN A 108 5.35 4.86 -32.27
C ASN A 108 6.32 4.23 -31.24
N PHE A 109 6.05 4.35 -29.94
CA PHE A 109 6.78 3.59 -28.91
C PHE A 109 6.57 2.08 -29.04
N VAL A 110 5.40 1.67 -29.53
CA VAL A 110 5.08 0.30 -29.92
C VAL A 110 4.26 0.31 -31.20
N THR A 111 4.27 -0.80 -31.92
CA THR A 111 3.41 -1.04 -33.08
C THR A 111 2.46 -2.20 -32.82
N SER A 112 1.32 -2.22 -33.51
CA SER A 112 0.48 -3.41 -33.60
C SER A 112 1.19 -4.53 -34.39
N LEU A 113 0.64 -5.74 -34.36
CA LEU A 113 1.09 -6.85 -35.22
C LEU A 113 0.96 -6.55 -36.73
N PHE A 114 0.22 -5.51 -37.11
CA PHE A 114 0.08 -5.05 -38.50
C PHE A 114 1.00 -3.86 -38.82
N ASN A 115 2.00 -3.58 -37.98
CA ASN A 115 2.93 -2.46 -38.09
C ASN A 115 2.27 -1.07 -38.02
N GLU A 116 1.11 -0.95 -37.37
CA GLU A 116 0.50 0.35 -37.12
C GLU A 116 1.13 0.99 -35.88
N PRO A 117 1.65 2.22 -35.97
CA PRO A 117 2.24 2.91 -34.81
C PRO A 117 1.15 3.30 -33.81
N LEU A 118 1.40 3.04 -32.53
CA LEU A 118 0.49 3.48 -31.48
C LEU A 118 0.70 4.96 -31.14
N ARG A 119 -0.39 5.60 -30.73
CA ARG A 119 -0.45 7.00 -30.36
C ARG A 119 0.27 7.28 -29.03
N GLU A 120 0.78 8.50 -28.90
CA GLU A 120 1.46 9.02 -27.71
C GLU A 120 0.57 9.12 -26.46
N ILE A 121 1.21 9.21 -25.30
CA ILE A 121 0.64 9.76 -24.06
C ILE A 121 1.31 11.11 -23.82
N LYS A 122 0.50 12.18 -23.91
CA LYS A 122 1.01 13.54 -23.83
C LYS A 122 1.48 13.91 -22.43
N LYS A 123 2.41 14.86 -22.40
CA LYS A 123 2.82 15.56 -21.17
C LYS A 123 1.59 16.07 -20.42
N GLY A 124 1.57 15.79 -19.11
CA GLY A 124 0.52 16.25 -18.20
C GLY A 124 -0.70 15.34 -18.13
N VAL A 125 -0.76 14.28 -18.95
CA VAL A 125 -1.85 13.29 -18.91
C VAL A 125 -1.57 12.26 -17.82
N TRP A 126 -0.45 11.55 -17.91
CA TRP A 126 -0.05 10.57 -16.90
C TRP A 126 0.84 11.23 -15.84
N ASN A 127 0.22 11.66 -14.75
CA ASN A 127 0.94 12.26 -13.62
C ASN A 127 0.98 11.31 -12.43
N VAL A 128 2.07 11.37 -11.67
CA VAL A 128 2.22 10.66 -10.40
C VAL A 128 2.83 11.59 -9.36
N MET A 129 2.44 11.43 -8.11
CA MET A 129 3.02 12.14 -6.98
C MET A 129 3.87 11.18 -6.18
N THR A 130 5.01 11.63 -5.67
CA THR A 130 5.79 10.86 -4.71
C THR A 130 5.39 11.24 -3.29
N SER A 131 5.08 10.26 -2.44
CA SER A 131 4.94 10.48 -1.00
C SER A 131 6.21 10.10 -0.25
N LYS A 132 6.31 10.58 0.99
CA LYS A 132 7.29 10.08 1.95
C LYS A 132 7.06 8.58 2.17
N TYR A 133 8.08 7.74 1.96
CA TYR A 133 8.00 6.32 2.30
C TYR A 133 7.88 6.19 3.82
N SER A 134 6.67 5.89 4.30
CA SER A 134 6.37 5.78 5.72
C SER A 134 5.61 4.51 6.04
N THR A 135 5.89 3.92 7.19
CA THR A 135 5.22 2.73 7.70
C THR A 135 4.54 3.05 9.01
N GLU A 136 3.32 2.53 9.20
CA GLU A 136 2.59 2.62 10.46
C GLU A 136 3.03 1.51 11.41
N ALA A 137 3.21 1.86 12.68
CA ALA A 137 3.54 0.94 13.75
C ALA A 137 2.68 1.22 14.98
N LEU A 138 2.50 0.21 15.82
CA LEU A 138 1.70 0.26 17.02
C LEU A 138 2.58 0.06 18.25
N LEU A 139 2.32 0.90 19.25
CA LEU A 139 2.82 0.76 20.61
C LEU A 139 1.63 0.55 21.54
N ARG A 140 1.71 -0.45 22.43
CA ARG A 140 0.64 -0.69 23.41
C ARG A 140 0.98 -0.08 24.77
N LEU A 141 0.02 0.65 25.33
CA LEU A 141 0.04 1.06 26.73
C LEU A 141 -0.48 -0.08 27.61
N ASN A 142 0.10 -0.26 28.79
CA ASN A 142 -0.46 -1.15 29.79
C ASN A 142 -1.74 -0.55 30.41
N SER A 143 -2.40 -1.29 31.31
CA SER A 143 -3.67 -0.86 31.90
C SER A 143 -3.53 0.44 32.71
N ASP A 144 -2.41 0.63 33.40
CA ASP A 144 -2.13 1.87 34.15
C ASP A 144 -1.95 3.07 33.21
N GLY A 145 -1.14 2.90 32.16
CA GLY A 145 -0.93 3.91 31.13
C GLY A 145 -2.20 4.27 30.37
N SER A 146 -3.05 3.28 30.09
CA SER A 146 -4.33 3.46 29.40
C SER A 146 -5.34 4.23 30.28
N SER A 147 -5.35 3.94 31.58
CA SER A 147 -6.17 4.66 32.57
C SER A 147 -5.67 6.10 32.76
N TYR A 148 -4.35 6.29 32.80
CA TYR A 148 -3.73 7.61 32.89
C TYR A 148 -4.02 8.46 31.62
N PHE A 149 -3.90 7.87 30.43
CA PHE A 149 -4.26 8.51 29.16
C PHE A 149 -5.73 8.96 29.15
N SER A 150 -6.64 8.14 29.67
CA SER A 150 -8.08 8.44 29.67
C SER A 150 -8.47 9.53 30.68
N SER A 151 -7.68 9.73 31.73
CA SER A 151 -8.00 10.63 32.85
C SER A 151 -7.25 11.96 32.84
N TYR A 152 -6.19 12.10 32.04
CA TYR A 152 -5.31 13.28 32.02
C TYR A 152 -5.13 13.86 30.62
N ASN A 153 -4.33 14.93 30.49
CA ASN A 153 -4.09 15.62 29.22
C ASN A 153 -3.44 14.69 28.18
N GLN A 154 -4.25 14.19 27.24
CA GLN A 154 -3.91 13.17 26.26
C GLN A 154 -2.76 13.59 25.33
N SER A 155 -2.81 14.83 24.81
CA SER A 155 -1.80 15.29 23.85
C SER A 155 -0.42 15.42 24.50
N GLN A 156 -0.37 16.00 25.71
CA GLN A 156 0.87 16.18 26.45
C GLN A 156 1.56 14.84 26.73
N LEU A 157 0.79 13.82 27.17
CA LEU A 157 1.33 12.49 27.41
C LEU A 157 1.93 11.86 26.15
N LEU A 158 1.26 12.00 25.00
CA LEU A 158 1.77 11.48 23.73
C LEU A 158 3.04 12.22 23.29
N ASP A 159 3.08 13.55 23.44
CA ASP A 159 4.24 14.37 23.09
C ASP A 159 5.45 14.00 23.96
N ASP A 160 5.25 13.87 25.28
CA ASP A 160 6.31 13.49 26.22
C ASP A 160 6.82 12.06 25.96
N LEU A 161 5.91 11.12 25.68
CA LEU A 161 6.24 9.74 25.35
C LEU A 161 7.01 9.66 24.02
N LEU A 162 6.60 10.41 23.00
CA LEU A 162 7.34 10.52 21.73
C LEU A 162 8.74 11.07 21.94
N GLN A 163 8.89 12.10 22.78
CA GLN A 163 10.18 12.70 23.08
C GLN A 163 11.11 11.71 23.79
N GLN A 164 10.62 10.95 24.77
CA GLN A 164 11.41 9.93 25.48
C GLN A 164 11.85 8.81 24.54
N ILE A 165 10.95 8.31 23.69
CA ILE A 165 11.29 7.29 22.69
C ILE A 165 12.37 7.81 21.73
N LYS A 166 12.27 9.05 21.24
CA LYS A 166 13.28 9.65 20.36
C LYS A 166 14.65 9.79 21.01
N GLN A 167 14.71 10.00 22.32
CA GLN A 167 15.98 10.05 23.06
C GLN A 167 16.60 8.65 23.26
N SER A 168 15.78 7.60 23.22
CA SER A 168 16.22 6.22 23.48
C SER A 168 16.83 5.53 22.25
N ILE A 169 16.68 6.10 21.05
CA ILE A 169 17.27 5.59 19.82
C ILE A 169 18.00 6.70 19.04
N PRO A 170 19.12 6.39 18.36
CA PRO A 170 19.89 7.37 17.59
C PRO A 170 19.18 7.70 16.26
N LEU A 171 18.07 8.44 16.33
CA LEU A 171 17.34 8.93 15.16
C LEU A 171 17.67 10.38 14.85
N ILE A 172 17.66 10.70 13.56
CA ILE A 172 17.57 12.09 13.09
C ILE A 172 16.13 12.61 13.32
N ASN A 173 15.98 13.92 13.47
CA ASN A 173 14.66 14.54 13.63
C ASN A 173 13.71 14.16 12.47
N ASP A 174 12.41 14.02 12.77
CA ASP A 174 11.32 13.65 11.85
C ASP A 174 11.18 12.18 11.40
N HIS A 175 12.00 11.24 11.88
CA HIS A 175 11.82 9.82 11.54
C HIS A 175 10.61 9.18 12.23
N LEU A 176 10.26 9.62 13.43
CA LEU A 176 9.17 9.06 14.22
C LEU A 176 8.16 10.16 14.57
N LYS A 177 6.88 9.91 14.30
CA LYS A 177 5.76 10.79 14.66
C LYS A 177 4.63 9.96 15.22
N ILE A 178 3.87 10.51 16.16
CA ILE A 178 2.59 9.91 16.58
C ILE A 178 1.51 10.42 15.63
N ILE A 179 0.74 9.49 15.09
CA ILE A 179 -0.55 9.81 14.49
C ILE A 179 -1.50 9.85 15.68
N HIS A 180 -2.24 10.94 15.89
CA HIS A 180 -3.12 11.12 17.07
C HIS A 180 -4.31 10.13 17.14
N ASN A 181 -4.19 9.01 16.42
CA ASN A 181 -5.09 7.88 16.44
C ASN A 181 -4.68 6.94 17.58
N VAL A 182 -5.51 6.89 18.63
CA VAL A 182 -5.38 5.97 19.75
C VAL A 182 -6.63 5.10 19.79
N GLN A 183 -6.45 3.80 19.79
CA GLN A 183 -7.55 2.82 19.70
C GLN A 183 -7.44 1.78 20.82
N SER A 184 -8.56 1.22 21.25
CA SER A 184 -8.55 0.08 22.18
C SER A 184 -7.92 -1.15 21.53
N ASP A 185 -7.14 -1.90 22.29
CA ASP A 185 -6.62 -3.18 21.82
C ASP A 185 -7.80 -4.18 21.67
N PRO A 186 -8.01 -4.76 20.47
CA PRO A 186 -9.11 -5.69 20.23
C PRO A 186 -9.03 -7.00 21.03
N SER A 187 -7.86 -7.33 21.58
CA SER A 187 -7.60 -8.49 22.42
C SER A 187 -7.70 -8.17 23.91
N ASP A 188 -7.57 -6.91 24.29
CA ASP A 188 -7.65 -6.46 25.69
C ASP A 188 -8.13 -4.99 25.75
N PHE A 189 -9.44 -4.80 25.92
CA PHE A 189 -10.05 -3.46 25.93
C PHE A 189 -9.59 -2.57 27.09
N SER A 190 -8.86 -3.10 28.08
CA SER A 190 -8.23 -2.29 29.14
C SER A 190 -6.97 -1.58 28.68
N LYS A 191 -6.49 -1.88 27.46
CA LYS A 191 -5.24 -1.38 26.90
C LYS A 191 -5.48 -0.56 25.64
N LEU A 192 -4.64 0.45 25.45
CA LEU A 192 -4.68 1.33 24.28
C LEU A 192 -3.47 1.09 23.38
N LEU A 193 -3.72 1.16 22.07
CA LEU A 193 -2.73 1.14 21.01
C LEU A 193 -2.55 2.57 20.49
N VAL A 194 -1.32 3.05 20.58
CA VAL A 194 -0.88 4.34 20.04
C VAL A 194 -0.23 4.10 18.69
N GLU A 195 -0.69 4.84 17.69
CA GLU A 195 -0.21 4.70 16.32
C GLU A 195 0.96 5.65 16.02
N PHE A 196 2.02 5.09 15.45
CA PHE A 196 3.23 5.78 15.05
C PHE A 196 3.43 5.73 13.55
N LEU A 197 3.82 6.86 12.97
CA LEU A 197 4.33 6.96 11.62
C LEU A 197 5.86 6.95 11.64
N ILE A 198 6.45 5.98 10.96
CA ILE A 198 7.90 5.84 10.81
C ILE A 198 8.28 6.23 9.39
N ASN A 199 9.09 7.25 9.24
CA ASN A 199 9.58 7.72 7.96
C ASN A 199 10.94 7.12 7.64
N LYS A 200 11.13 6.71 6.37
CA LYS A 200 12.42 6.19 5.89
C LYS A 200 13.57 7.20 6.09
N ALA A 201 14.76 6.64 6.32
CA ALA A 201 16.05 7.32 6.25
C ALA A 201 16.18 8.26 5.04
N THR A 202 16.65 9.47 5.30
CA THR A 202 16.96 10.47 4.26
C THR A 202 18.27 10.11 3.55
N ASN A 203 19.23 9.55 4.29
CA ASN A 203 20.48 8.98 3.77
C ASN A 203 20.68 7.52 4.22
N PRO A 204 20.39 6.53 3.35
CA PRO A 204 20.46 5.10 3.69
C PRO A 204 21.84 4.58 4.11
N LEU A 205 22.92 5.31 3.84
CA LEU A 205 24.27 4.89 4.20
C LEU A 205 24.61 5.16 5.68
N ASN A 206 23.92 6.12 6.29
CA ASN A 206 24.26 6.64 7.63
C ASN A 206 23.08 6.58 8.62
N GLU A 207 21.90 6.19 8.16
CA GLU A 207 20.67 6.17 8.96
C GLU A 207 20.03 4.78 8.96
N PRO A 208 19.43 4.35 10.08
CA PRO A 208 18.80 3.04 10.20
C PRO A 208 17.60 2.90 9.26
N SER A 209 17.38 1.69 8.74
CA SER A 209 16.18 1.40 7.93
C SER A 209 14.92 1.38 8.80
N ILE A 210 13.73 1.46 8.20
CA ILE A 210 12.46 1.33 8.96
C ILE A 210 12.43 0.03 9.76
N ASN A 211 12.91 -1.08 9.18
CA ASN A 211 12.93 -2.38 9.86
C ASN A 211 13.88 -2.36 11.06
N ASP A 212 15.03 -1.70 10.94
CA ASP A 212 15.97 -1.55 12.05
C ASP A 212 15.35 -0.71 13.16
N ILE A 213 14.70 0.41 12.83
CA ILE A 213 14.01 1.27 13.80
C ILE A 213 12.93 0.49 14.55
N VAL A 214 12.07 -0.25 13.84
CA VAL A 214 11.02 -1.07 14.46
C VAL A 214 11.64 -2.13 15.38
N LYS A 215 12.65 -2.84 14.88
CA LYS A 215 13.33 -3.92 15.62
C LYS A 215 13.98 -3.40 16.90
N ASP A 216 14.72 -2.29 16.81
CA ASP A 216 15.41 -1.69 17.93
C ASP A 216 14.42 -1.19 18.98
N LEU A 217 13.37 -0.47 18.56
CA LEU A 217 12.31 -0.02 19.46
C LEU A 217 11.61 -1.20 20.16
N ASN A 218 11.32 -2.26 19.42
CA ASN A 218 10.72 -3.46 19.99
C ASN A 218 11.64 -4.08 21.06
N ILE A 219 12.93 -4.22 20.78
CA ILE A 219 13.92 -4.74 21.75
C ILE A 219 13.99 -3.83 22.98
N ILE A 220 14.07 -2.51 22.78
CA ILE A 220 14.19 -1.52 23.85
C ILE A 220 12.96 -1.54 24.77
N ILE A 221 11.76 -1.65 24.22
CA ILE A 221 10.51 -1.67 24.99
C ILE A 221 10.32 -3.01 25.72
N LYS A 222 10.58 -4.14 25.04
CA LYS A 222 10.51 -5.45 25.68
C LYS A 222 11.52 -5.62 26.83
N ASN A 223 12.64 -4.89 26.75
CA ASN A 223 13.69 -4.89 27.77
C ASN A 223 13.76 -3.56 28.53
N LYS A 224 12.63 -2.87 28.71
CA LYS A 224 12.57 -1.49 29.23
C LYS A 224 13.28 -1.24 30.56
N TYR A 225 13.44 -2.26 31.41
CA TYR A 225 14.13 -2.13 32.70
C TYR A 225 15.66 -2.12 32.60
N ILE A 226 16.22 -2.55 31.47
CA ILE A 226 17.68 -2.62 31.22
C ILE A 226 18.11 -1.88 29.95
N SER A 227 17.18 -1.17 29.30
CA SER A 227 17.43 -0.42 28.08
C SER A 227 17.59 1.08 28.36
N THR A 228 17.75 1.87 27.30
CA THR A 228 17.76 3.34 27.35
C THR A 228 16.43 3.96 27.79
N LEU A 229 15.41 3.15 28.08
CA LEU A 229 14.15 3.58 28.68
C LEU A 229 14.15 3.49 30.21
N ALA A 230 15.13 2.82 30.84
CA ALA A 230 15.09 2.48 32.26
C ALA A 230 15.00 3.69 33.20
N ASP A 231 15.49 4.85 32.77
CA ASP A 231 15.46 6.12 33.52
C ASP A 231 14.31 7.06 33.09
N LYS A 232 13.47 6.64 32.15
CA LYS A 232 12.44 7.50 31.54
C LYS A 232 11.13 7.44 32.30
N GLN A 233 10.58 8.61 32.65
CA GLN A 233 9.38 8.73 33.48
C GLN A 233 8.17 7.94 32.96
N PHE A 234 7.95 7.89 31.64
CA PHE A 234 6.77 7.24 31.05
C PHE A 234 7.01 5.78 30.65
N MET A 235 8.19 5.20 30.95
CA MET A 235 8.46 3.78 30.68
C MET A 235 7.47 2.84 31.38
N ILE A 236 6.96 3.28 32.54
CA ILE A 236 6.05 2.50 33.38
C ILE A 236 4.72 2.24 32.68
N PHE A 237 4.34 3.06 31.70
CA PHE A 237 3.10 2.96 30.95
C PHE A 237 3.19 2.06 29.72
N LEU A 238 4.39 1.63 29.33
CA LEU A 238 4.61 0.79 28.15
C LEU A 238 4.34 -0.69 28.45
N ASP A 239 3.63 -1.38 27.56
CA ASP A 239 3.44 -2.84 27.65
C ASP A 239 4.66 -3.56 27.04
N ASP A 240 5.51 -4.10 27.91
CA ASP A 240 6.74 -4.81 27.55
C ASP A 240 6.47 -6.22 26.98
N GLN A 241 5.28 -6.79 27.16
CA GLN A 241 4.91 -8.06 26.54
C GLN A 241 4.56 -7.86 25.06
N TYR A 242 3.92 -6.73 24.75
CA TYR A 242 3.57 -6.35 23.37
C TYR A 242 4.79 -5.88 22.58
N GLY A 243 5.53 -4.92 23.13
CA GLY A 243 6.66 -4.26 22.45
C GLY A 243 6.20 -3.21 21.44
N PHE A 244 6.87 -3.17 20.29
CA PHE A 244 6.61 -2.22 19.19
C PHE A 244 6.50 -2.99 17.88
N GLN A 245 5.38 -2.85 17.17
CA GLN A 245 5.03 -3.75 16.06
C GLN A 245 4.60 -2.96 14.83
N ILE A 246 4.94 -3.43 13.63
CA ILE A 246 4.35 -2.88 12.40
C ILE A 246 2.85 -3.11 12.45
N LYS A 247 2.06 -2.10 12.09
CA LYS A 247 0.61 -2.24 11.93
C LYS A 247 0.34 -3.10 10.69
N LEU A 248 0.32 -4.41 10.88
CA LEU A 248 -0.11 -5.37 9.88
C LEU A 248 -1.63 -5.59 10.01
N ILE A 249 -2.28 -5.98 8.91
CA ILE A 249 -3.69 -6.37 8.91
C ILE A 249 -3.89 -7.45 9.99
N ASN A 250 -4.85 -7.22 10.89
CA ASN A 250 -5.00 -7.84 12.22
C ASN A 250 -4.76 -9.37 12.34
N GLU A 251 -5.10 -10.16 11.30
CA GLU A 251 -4.85 -11.61 11.25
C GLU A 251 -3.36 -11.98 11.14
N LEU A 252 -2.56 -11.18 10.44
CA LEU A 252 -1.11 -11.42 10.27
C LEU A 252 -0.33 -11.23 11.58
N CYS A 253 -0.83 -10.41 12.51
CA CYS A 253 -0.18 -10.14 13.81
C CYS A 253 -0.40 -11.25 14.84
N HIS A 254 -1.59 -11.85 14.87
CA HIS A 254 -2.01 -12.71 15.98
C HIS A 254 -1.93 -14.21 15.64
N ASN A 255 -1.68 -14.53 14.37
CA ASN A 255 -1.67 -15.91 13.90
C ASN A 255 -0.41 -16.19 13.07
N VAL A 256 0.68 -16.51 13.77
CA VAL A 256 1.99 -16.81 13.15
C VAL A 256 1.88 -17.96 12.14
N LYS A 257 1.00 -18.93 12.39
CA LYS A 257 0.75 -20.05 11.46
C LYS A 257 0.04 -19.59 10.19
N PHE A 258 -0.90 -18.66 10.31
CA PHE A 258 -1.54 -18.03 9.15
C PHE A 258 -0.55 -17.17 8.36
N LEU A 259 0.33 -16.42 9.03
CA LEU A 259 1.38 -15.63 8.37
C LEU A 259 2.35 -16.51 7.56
N ASP A 260 2.83 -17.61 8.16
CA ASP A 260 3.70 -18.58 7.49
C ASP A 260 2.99 -19.24 6.29
N TRP A 261 1.71 -19.60 6.46
CA TRP A 261 0.90 -20.09 5.36
C TRP A 261 0.67 -19.02 4.27
N PHE A 262 0.36 -17.77 4.63
CA PHE A 262 0.04 -16.67 3.71
C PHE A 262 1.24 -16.33 2.84
N THR A 263 2.43 -16.22 3.45
CA THR A 263 3.67 -15.89 2.73
C THR A 263 4.06 -16.97 1.72
N ASN A 264 3.72 -18.23 1.98
CA ASN A 264 3.94 -19.34 1.06
C ASN A 264 2.86 -19.47 -0.03
N ASN A 265 1.69 -18.86 0.15
CA ASN A 265 0.51 -19.04 -0.72
C ASN A 265 -0.01 -17.72 -1.33
N VAL A 266 0.81 -16.66 -1.38
CA VAL A 266 0.43 -15.29 -1.81
C VAL A 266 -0.36 -15.24 -3.13
N LYS A 267 0.05 -16.03 -4.14
CA LYS A 267 -0.63 -16.05 -5.46
C LYS A 267 -2.06 -16.58 -5.36
N SER A 268 -2.28 -17.65 -4.59
CA SER A 268 -3.60 -18.23 -4.39
C SER A 268 -4.49 -17.29 -3.59
N VAL A 269 -3.94 -16.68 -2.54
CA VAL A 269 -4.67 -15.69 -1.74
C VAL A 269 -5.16 -14.54 -2.61
N LEU A 270 -4.32 -14.01 -3.51
CA LEU A 270 -4.71 -12.93 -4.43
C LEU A 270 -5.92 -13.31 -5.32
N ILE A 271 -5.96 -14.55 -5.83
CA ILE A 271 -7.09 -15.06 -6.63
C ILE A 271 -8.36 -15.09 -5.79
N PHE A 272 -8.30 -15.63 -4.58
CA PHE A 272 -9.47 -15.69 -3.70
C PHE A 272 -9.89 -14.32 -3.18
N THR A 273 -8.97 -13.36 -3.04
CA THR A 273 -9.33 -11.96 -2.72
C THR A 273 -10.12 -11.31 -3.85
N ILE A 274 -9.77 -11.58 -5.12
CA ILE A 274 -10.53 -11.10 -6.28
C ILE A 274 -11.90 -11.78 -6.35
N ILE A 275 -11.98 -13.09 -6.11
CA ILE A 275 -13.28 -13.79 -6.09
C ILE A 275 -14.14 -13.31 -4.90
N ALA A 276 -13.49 -13.02 -3.77
CA ALA A 276 -14.17 -12.50 -2.60
C ALA A 276 -14.71 -11.07 -2.75
N SER A 277 -14.30 -10.33 -3.79
CA SER A 277 -14.88 -9.02 -4.06
C SER A 277 -16.30 -9.12 -4.62
N THR A 278 -16.68 -10.27 -5.19
CA THR A 278 -18.04 -10.54 -5.65
C THR A 278 -18.87 -11.29 -4.62
N ASP A 279 -18.23 -12.13 -3.81
CA ASP A 279 -18.90 -12.86 -2.73
C ASP A 279 -17.90 -13.14 -1.61
N VAL A 280 -18.06 -12.42 -0.49
CA VAL A 280 -17.14 -12.51 0.66
C VAL A 280 -17.06 -13.93 1.25
N THR A 281 -18.08 -14.78 1.05
CA THR A 281 -18.09 -16.17 1.53
C THR A 281 -17.01 -17.03 0.86
N CYS A 282 -16.52 -16.63 -0.32
CA CYS A 282 -15.43 -17.32 -1.01
C CYS A 282 -14.13 -17.34 -0.19
N LEU A 283 -13.95 -16.43 0.78
CA LEU A 283 -12.80 -16.45 1.69
C LEU A 283 -12.78 -17.69 2.59
N ASN A 284 -13.93 -18.31 2.88
CA ASN A 284 -13.98 -19.55 3.68
C ASN A 284 -13.35 -20.75 2.95
N ILE A 285 -13.24 -20.69 1.62
CA ILE A 285 -12.58 -21.76 0.83
C ILE A 285 -11.12 -21.88 1.24
N LEU A 286 -10.46 -20.76 1.58
CA LEU A 286 -9.06 -20.74 1.99
C LEU A 286 -8.78 -21.58 3.23
N SER A 287 -9.73 -21.75 4.14
CA SER A 287 -9.58 -22.54 5.37
C SER A 287 -10.25 -23.92 5.34
N SER A 288 -10.92 -24.25 4.24
CA SER A 288 -11.79 -25.45 4.13
C SER A 288 -11.07 -26.75 3.79
N ASN A 289 -9.79 -26.69 3.44
CA ASN A 289 -9.02 -27.78 2.83
C ASN A 289 -9.72 -28.36 1.58
N PHE A 290 -10.30 -27.47 0.77
CA PHE A 290 -11.07 -27.85 -0.41
C PHE A 290 -10.24 -28.72 -1.36
N ALA A 291 -10.82 -29.86 -1.77
CA ALA A 291 -10.18 -30.87 -2.61
C ALA A 291 -8.85 -31.45 -2.08
N GLY A 292 -8.55 -31.28 -0.78
CA GLY A 292 -7.33 -31.80 -0.15
C GLY A 292 -6.06 -31.02 -0.51
N PHE A 293 -6.21 -29.80 -1.04
CA PHE A 293 -5.07 -28.97 -1.39
C PHE A 293 -4.48 -28.28 -0.15
N ASN A 294 -3.19 -28.51 0.09
CA ASN A 294 -2.45 -27.89 1.20
C ASN A 294 -2.41 -26.35 1.13
N PHE A 295 -2.64 -25.73 -0.02
CA PHE A 295 -2.74 -24.28 -0.16
C PHE A 295 -4.14 -23.74 0.18
N LEU A 296 -5.11 -24.60 0.52
CA LEU A 296 -6.47 -24.24 0.96
C LEU A 296 -6.74 -24.68 2.40
N SER A 297 -5.69 -24.87 3.20
CA SER A 297 -5.75 -25.21 4.62
C SER A 297 -5.30 -24.05 5.51
N ALA A 298 -5.69 -22.82 5.14
CA ALA A 298 -5.41 -21.62 5.91
C ALA A 298 -5.92 -21.78 7.33
N LEU A 299 -5.02 -21.60 8.29
CA LEU A 299 -5.38 -21.62 9.71
C LEU A 299 -5.89 -20.24 10.09
N ILE A 300 -7.12 -19.89 9.70
CA ILE A 300 -7.75 -18.60 9.99
C ILE A 300 -8.25 -18.58 11.45
N SER A 301 -8.20 -17.43 12.13
CA SER A 301 -8.74 -17.33 13.49
C SER A 301 -10.27 -17.40 13.51
N LYS A 302 -10.86 -17.86 14.63
CA LYS A 302 -12.32 -17.85 14.82
C LYS A 302 -12.92 -16.45 14.68
N LYS A 303 -12.17 -15.39 15.00
CA LYS A 303 -12.62 -14.00 14.87
C LYS A 303 -12.73 -13.58 13.41
N ALA A 304 -11.78 -13.98 12.57
CA ALA A 304 -11.86 -13.74 11.13
C ALA A 304 -12.96 -14.57 10.47
N GLU A 305 -13.16 -15.82 10.87
CA GLU A 305 -14.29 -16.64 10.42
C GLU A 305 -15.64 -15.96 10.72
N MET A 306 -15.80 -15.44 11.94
CA MET A 306 -16.99 -14.66 12.31
C MET A 306 -17.12 -13.38 11.47
N SER A 307 -16.02 -12.72 11.12
CA SER A 307 -16.03 -11.50 10.31
C SER A 307 -16.46 -11.78 8.86
N ILE A 308 -16.06 -12.93 8.29
CA ILE A 308 -16.51 -13.38 6.97
C ILE A 308 -18.03 -13.65 7.00
N ILE A 309 -18.52 -14.28 8.07
CA ILE A 309 -19.96 -14.53 8.25
C ILE A 309 -20.75 -13.22 8.35
N TYR A 310 -20.27 -12.25 9.12
CA TYR A 310 -20.93 -10.93 9.19
C TYR A 310 -20.89 -10.18 7.86
N GLY A 311 -19.78 -10.26 7.12
CA GLY A 311 -19.69 -9.73 5.76
C GLY A 311 -20.77 -10.33 4.86
N ALA A 312 -20.92 -11.65 4.86
CA ALA A 312 -21.91 -12.34 4.03
C ALA A 312 -23.35 -11.94 4.39
N MET A 313 -23.63 -11.68 5.67
CA MET A 313 -24.92 -11.15 6.10
C MET A 313 -25.17 -9.74 5.56
N ILE A 314 -24.13 -8.90 5.47
CA ILE A 314 -24.27 -7.53 4.93
C ILE A 314 -24.50 -7.58 3.41
N ASP A 315 -23.74 -8.41 2.68
CA ASP A 315 -23.90 -8.59 1.24
C ASP A 315 -25.35 -9.03 0.91
N LEU A 316 -25.89 -10.00 1.65
CA LEU A 316 -27.27 -10.46 1.49
C LEU A 316 -28.30 -9.33 1.72
N LEU A 317 -28.07 -8.46 2.70
CA LEU A 317 -29.00 -7.37 3.03
C LEU A 317 -28.97 -6.23 2.00
N ILE A 318 -27.82 -5.95 1.40
CA ILE A 318 -27.61 -4.79 0.51
C ILE A 318 -27.79 -5.16 -0.97
N GLU A 319 -27.44 -6.37 -1.36
CA GLU A 319 -27.47 -6.83 -2.75
C GLU A 319 -28.65 -7.75 -3.00
N ASP A 320 -28.68 -8.92 -2.34
CA ASP A 320 -29.63 -9.98 -2.66
C ASP A 320 -31.08 -9.62 -2.33
N ILE A 321 -31.35 -9.03 -1.16
CA ILE A 321 -32.71 -8.67 -0.76
C ILE A 321 -33.29 -7.56 -1.66
N PRO A 322 -32.60 -6.44 -1.92
CA PRO A 322 -33.11 -5.42 -2.84
C PRO A 322 -33.32 -5.96 -4.25
N GLN A 323 -32.42 -6.81 -4.75
CA GLN A 323 -32.57 -7.43 -6.07
C GLN A 323 -33.78 -8.36 -6.16
N LEU A 324 -34.03 -9.15 -5.11
CA LEU A 324 -35.21 -10.02 -5.01
C LEU A 324 -36.51 -9.20 -4.92
N ILE A 325 -36.51 -8.08 -4.20
CA ILE A 325 -37.66 -7.16 -4.15
C ILE A 325 -37.94 -6.57 -5.54
N ILE A 326 -36.91 -6.13 -6.26
CA ILE A 326 -37.05 -5.61 -7.62
C ILE A 326 -37.63 -6.67 -8.55
N GLN A 327 -37.12 -7.90 -8.51
CA GLN A 327 -37.62 -9.03 -9.32
C GLN A 327 -39.03 -9.49 -8.94
N ALA A 328 -39.47 -9.25 -7.70
CA ALA A 328 -40.84 -9.56 -7.27
C ALA A 328 -41.84 -8.46 -7.63
N CYS A 329 -41.37 -7.20 -7.74
CA CYS A 329 -42.20 -6.04 -8.05
C CYS A 329 -42.28 -5.69 -9.55
N PHE A 330 -41.33 -6.15 -10.38
CA PHE A 330 -41.23 -5.89 -11.82
C PHE A 330 -41.02 -7.19 -12.60
#